data_AF-A0A2H0V2M3-F1
#
_entry.id   AF-A0A2H0V2M3-F1
#
_cell.length_a   1.000
_cell.length_b   1.000
_cell.length_c   1.000
_cell.angle_alpha   90.00
_cell.angle_beta   90.00
_cell.angle_gamma   90.00
#
_symmetry.space_group_name_H-M   'P 1'
#
loop_
_entity.id
_entity.type
_entity.pdbx_description
1 polymer ?
#
loop_
_entity_poly.entity_id
_entity_poly.type
_entity_poly.pdbx_seq_one_letter_code
_entity_poly.pdbx_strand_id
1 'polypeptide(L)' 'MAKTINYIKESIEEIKKVTWPTKKETKQYTLLVIAISIAVAIYLGALDYIFNLILELLIE' A
#
# COMPACT_ATOMS: atom_id res chain seq x y z
N MET A 1 37.14 -1.07 10.29
CA MET A 1 36.46 0.04 9.58
C MET A 1 36.39 -0.20 8.05
N ALA A 2 37.45 -0.68 7.39
CA ALA A 2 37.45 -0.96 5.95
C ALA A 2 36.43 -2.02 5.49
N LYS A 3 36.17 -3.06 6.30
CA LYS A 3 35.23 -4.16 5.95
C LYS A 3 33.77 -3.70 5.81
N THR A 4 33.32 -2.78 6.67
CA THR A 4 31.95 -2.24 6.64
C THR A 4 31.75 -1.30 5.45
N ILE A 5 32.76 -0.50 5.12
CA ILE A 5 32.73 0.38 3.94
C ILE A 5 32.66 -0.45 2.65
N ASN A 6 33.44 -1.53 2.55
CA ASN A 6 33.37 -2.45 1.41
C ASN A 6 32.01 -3.14 1.30
N TYR A 7 31.44 -3.61 2.42
CA TYR A 7 30.12 -4.25 2.45
C TYR A 7 29.00 -3.32 1.94
N ILE A 8 29.00 -2.06 2.36
CA ILE A 8 28.03 -1.05 1.87
C ILE A 8 28.24 -0.81 0.37
N LYS A 9 29.49 -0.75 -0.09
CA LYS A 9 29.82 -0.52 -1.50
C LYS A 9 29.33 -1.67 -2.40
N GLU A 10 29.57 -2.91 -1.97
CA GLU A 10 29.07 -4.12 -2.64
C GLU A 10 27.53 -4.18 -2.64
N SER A 11 26.89 -3.82 -1.51
CA SER A 11 25.42 -3.76 -1.40
C SER A 11 24.80 -2.74 -2.37
N ILE A 12 25.45 -1.59 -2.56
CA ILE A 12 24.99 -0.57 -3.52
C ILE A 12 25.14 -1.07 -4.97
N GLU A 13 26.20 -1.81 -5.28
CA GLU A 13 26.37 -2.42 -6.60
C GLU A 13 25.32 -3.50 -6.90
N GLU A 14 24.95 -4.31 -5.90
CA GLU A 14 23.85 -5.28 -6.00
C GLU A 14 22.50 -4.60 -6.27
N ILE A 15 22.18 -3.51 -5.55
CA ILE A 15 20.92 -2.75 -5.73
C ILE A 15 20.78 -2.19 -7.14
N LYS A 16 21.90 -1.86 -7.81
CA LYS A 16 21.88 -1.39 -9.21
C LYS A 16 21.53 -2.49 -10.22
N LYS A 17 21.71 -3.76 -9.87
CA LYS A 17 21.31 -4.91 -10.72
C LYS A 17 19.81 -5.20 -10.61
N VAL A 18 19.13 -4.63 -9.62
CA VAL A 18 17.69 -4.81 -9.45
C VAL A 18 16.95 -4.06 -10.55
N THR A 19 16.10 -4.78 -11.28
CA THR A 19 15.19 -4.21 -12.27
C THR A 19 14.03 -3.54 -11.57
N TRP A 20 14.17 -2.24 -11.33
CA TRP A 20 13.09 -1.41 -10.81
C TRP A 20 11.99 -1.20 -11.87
N PRO A 21 10.72 -1.14 -11.46
CA PRO A 21 9.62 -0.84 -12.36
C PRO A 21 9.82 0.53 -13.01
N THR A 22 9.30 0.67 -14.23
CA THR A 22 9.37 1.94 -14.95
C THR A 22 8.53 3.01 -14.25
N LYS A 23 8.89 4.29 -14.43
CA LYS A 23 8.13 5.43 -13.87
C LYS A 23 6.64 5.40 -14.24
N LYS A 24 6.28 4.78 -15.37
CA LYS A 24 4.90 4.62 -15.83
C LYS A 24 4.18 3.55 -15.02
N GLU A 25 4.79 2.38 -14.85
CA GLU A 25 4.24 1.28 -14.06
C GLU A 25 4.06 1.68 -12.61
N THR A 26 5.05 2.35 -12.00
CA THR A 26 4.92 2.85 -10.62
C THR A 26 3.69 3.74 -10.46
N LYS A 27 3.47 4.69 -11.38
CA LYS A 27 2.30 5.58 -11.33
C LYS A 27 0.98 4.81 -11.49
N GLN A 28 0.94 3.82 -12.40
CA GLN A 28 -0.25 3.00 -12.60
C GLN A 28 -0.58 2.19 -11.34
N TYR A 29 0.41 1.55 -10.72
CA TYR A 29 0.19 0.81 -9.48
C TYR A 29 -0.20 1.71 -8.32
N THR A 30 0.40 2.90 -8.18
CA THR A 30 -0.02 3.86 -7.15
C THR A 30 -1.46 4.31 -7.35
N LEU A 31 -1.86 4.63 -8.59
CA LEU A 31 -3.24 5.03 -8.89
C LEU A 31 -4.23 3.89 -8.62
N LEU A 32 -3.88 2.66 -8.97
CA LEU A 32 -4.67 1.47 -8.70
C LEU A 32 -4.90 1.28 -7.18
N VAL A 33 -3.83 1.40 -6.39
CA VAL A 33 -3.93 1.28 -4.92
C VAL A 33 -4.82 2.37 -4.34
N ILE A 34 -4.72 3.61 -4.81
CA ILE A 34 -5.59 4.71 -4.37
C ILE A 34 -7.06 4.38 -4.69
N ALA A 35 -7.35 3.93 -5.91
CA ALA A 35 -8.71 3.59 -6.32
C ALA A 35 -9.31 2.47 -5.45
N ILE A 36 -8.55 1.39 -5.21
CA ILE A 36 -8.98 0.28 -4.36
C ILE A 36 -9.18 0.74 -2.91
N SER A 37 -8.28 1.56 -2.38
CA SER A 37 -8.38 2.07 -1.02
C SER A 37 -9.65 2.90 -0.82
N ILE A 38 -9.99 3.75 -1.79
CA ILE A 38 -11.24 4.53 -1.78
C ILE A 38 -12.45 3.59 -1.86
N ALA A 39 -12.43 2.59 -2.74
CA ALA A 39 -13.52 1.63 -2.87
C ALA A 39 -13.76 0.85 -1.57
N VAL A 40 -12.70 0.41 -0.91
CA VAL A 40 -12.77 -0.28 0.40
C VAL A 40 -13.28 0.66 1.49
N ALA A 41 -12.83 1.91 1.52
CA ALA A 41 -13.31 2.90 2.49
C ALA A 41 -14.82 3.15 2.36
N ILE A 42 -15.32 3.29 1.13
CA ILE A 42 -16.76 3.43 0.86
C ILE A 42 -17.51 2.16 1.28
N TYR A 43 -16.98 0.99 0.93
CA TYR A 43 -17.60 -0.28 1.27
C TYR A 43 -17.72 -0.47 2.78
N LEU A 44 -16.63 -0.28 3.53
CA LEU A 44 -16.63 -0.39 4.99
C LEU A 44 -17.55 0.66 5.63
N GLY A 45 -17.47 1.93 5.19
CA GLY A 45 -18.33 2.98 5.74
C GLY A 45 -19.83 2.74 5.49
N ALA A 46 -20.19 2.18 4.33
CA ALA A 46 -21.57 1.76 4.06
C ALA A 46 -22.00 0.60 4.99
N LEU A 47 -21.10 -0.34 5.23
CA LEU A 47 -21.32 -1.49 6.10
C LEU A 47 -21.52 -1.04 7.56
N ASP A 48 -20.69 -0.12 8.04
CA ASP A 48 -20.83 0.50 9.37
C ASP A 48 -22.18 1.20 9.52
N TYR A 49 -22.64 1.92 8.50
CA TYR A 49 -23.95 2.57 8.53
C TYR A 49 -25.10 1.56 8.64
N ILE A 50 -25.06 0.49 7.82
CA ILE A 50 -26.07 -0.57 7.84
C ILE A 50 -26.08 -1.28 9.20
N PHE A 51 -24.91 -1.60 9.75
CA PHE A 51 -24.82 -2.23 11.06
C PHE A 51 -25.34 -1.35 12.18
N ASN A 52 -25.04 -0.06 12.18
CA ASN A 52 -25.61 0.86 13.18
C ASN A 52 -27.14 0.89 13.10
N LEU A 53 -27.72 0.94 11.90
CA LEU A 53 -29.17 0.94 11.71
C LEU A 53 -29.83 -0.36 12.18
N ILE A 54 -29.20 -1.51 11.93
CA ILE A 54 -29.68 -2.81 12.41
C ILE A 54 -29.58 -2.90 13.94
N LEU A 55 -28.49 -2.38 14.53
CA LEU A 55 -28.31 -2.37 15.99
C LEU A 55 -29.31 -1.45 16.68
N GLU A 56 -29.59 -0.27 16.11
CA GLU A 56 -30.62 0.65 16.61
C GLU A 56 -32.00 -0.02 16.64
N LEU A 57 -32.37 -0.71 15.55
CA LEU A 57 -33.63 -1.47 15.47
C LEU A 57 -33.72 -2.66 16.44
N LEU A 58 -32.59 -3.24 16.85
CA LEU A 58 -32.54 -4.41 17.74
C LEU A 58 -32.48 -4.04 19.22
N ILE A 59 -31.95 -2.86 19.55
CA ILE A 59 -31.72 -2.39 20.92
C ILE A 59 -32.89 -1.53 21.42
N GLU A 60 -33.55 -0.77 20.55
CA GLU A 60 -34.88 -0.16 20.82
C GLU A 60 -36.02 -1.16 20.59
#